data_AF-A0A7S3GYT8-F1
#
_entry.id   AF-A0A7S3GYT8-F1
#
_cell.length_a   1.000
_cell.length_b   1.000
_cell.length_c   1.000
_cell.angle_alpha   90.00
_cell.angle_beta   90.00
_cell.angle_gamma   90.00
#
_symmetry.space_group_name_H-M   'P 1'
#
loop_
_entity.id
_entity.type
_entity.pdbx_description
1 polymer ?
#
loop_
_entity_poly.entity_id
_entity_poly.type
_entity_poly.pdbx_seq_one_letter_code
_entity_poly.pdbx_strand_id
1 'polypeptide(L)'
;PFWLKCAEGTPTQFAKSSLTRLLAVNLRASPHKMGTEAMFAVKGKDFVIIAADAMTAFSVMKLKDDYDKIWEVEGKLFAASGPSADASNFMEFIEKNINLHTLRTGLKLSTKASANYTRNELAQSLRKKGSYQTDLLIGGVDADGPKLYFMDYMGSSESVNKAAHGYGAMFTFGLMDRYWKPDMELEEAKDIIRKC
;
A
#
# COMPACT_ATOMS: atom_id res chain seq x y z
N PRO A 1 -1.89 7.63 -15.05
CA PRO A 1 -1.77 8.50 -13.85
C PRO A 1 -1.51 7.61 -12.63
N PHE A 2 -0.62 8.01 -11.73
CA PHE A 2 -0.30 7.26 -10.50
C PHE A 2 -0.58 8.12 -9.28
N TRP A 3 -1.25 7.55 -8.29
CA TRP A 3 -1.31 8.06 -6.93
C TRP A 3 -0.04 7.66 -6.19
N LEU A 4 0.58 8.61 -5.51
CA LEU A 4 1.78 8.38 -4.73
C LEU A 4 1.53 8.90 -3.31
N LYS A 5 1.67 8.02 -2.32
CA LYS A 5 1.59 8.36 -0.90
C LYS A 5 2.83 7.85 -0.18
N CYS A 6 3.33 8.62 0.78
CA CYS A 6 4.49 8.25 1.57
C CYS A 6 4.17 8.36 3.06
N ALA A 7 4.62 7.36 3.82
CA ALA A 7 4.66 7.38 5.28
C ALA A 7 6.11 7.61 5.71
N GLU A 8 6.37 8.71 6.42
CA GLU A 8 7.69 9.11 6.92
C GLU A 8 7.71 9.01 8.45
N GLY A 9 8.80 8.48 9.02
CA GLY A 9 9.11 8.61 10.44
C GLY A 9 10.02 9.80 10.66
N THR A 10 9.60 10.78 11.45
CA THR A 10 10.53 11.82 11.92
C THR A 10 11.31 11.30 13.15
N PRO A 11 12.64 11.49 13.25
CA PRO A 11 13.44 10.98 14.38
C PRO A 11 13.17 11.66 15.73
N THR A 12 12.31 12.67 15.79
CA THR A 12 12.08 13.47 17.01
C THR A 12 10.64 13.94 17.09
N GLN A 13 9.73 13.12 17.63
CA GLN A 13 8.46 13.59 18.22
C GLN A 13 7.75 12.46 18.98
N PHE A 14 8.39 11.99 20.07
CA PHE A 14 7.61 11.55 21.22
C PHE A 14 6.90 12.81 21.76
N ALA A 15 5.56 12.76 21.78
CA ALA A 15 4.63 13.79 22.25
C ALA A 15 4.18 14.87 21.24
N LYS A 16 2.88 14.75 20.91
CA LYS A 16 1.92 15.73 20.37
C LYS A 16 1.73 15.79 18.85
N SER A 17 0.45 15.65 18.50
CA SER A 17 -0.23 15.90 17.22
C SER A 17 0.23 15.11 16.00
N SER A 18 -0.62 14.13 15.63
CA SER A 18 -1.10 13.90 14.26
C SER A 18 -0.46 14.77 13.19
N LEU A 19 0.38 14.19 12.33
CA LEU A 19 0.54 14.54 10.92
C LEU A 19 1.66 13.67 10.34
N THR A 20 1.31 12.46 9.93
CA THR A 20 1.99 11.80 8.80
C THR A 20 2.04 12.84 7.68
N ARG A 21 3.22 13.24 7.23
CA ARG A 21 3.33 14.24 6.15
C ARG A 21 2.94 13.56 4.84
N LEU A 22 1.64 13.49 4.59
CA LEU A 22 1.05 12.93 3.37
C LEU A 22 1.39 13.86 2.21
N LEU A 23 2.54 13.63 1.60
CA LEU A 23 2.85 14.18 0.29
C LEU A 23 2.09 13.35 -0.75
N ALA A 24 0.81 13.68 -0.97
CA ALA A 24 0.07 13.24 -2.15
C ALA A 24 0.67 13.96 -3.37
N VAL A 25 1.78 13.45 -3.89
CA VAL A 25 2.38 13.98 -5.12
C VAL A 25 1.60 13.39 -6.28
N ASN A 26 0.72 14.20 -6.87
CA ASN A 26 -0.01 13.81 -8.07
C ASN A 26 0.97 13.82 -9.27
N LEU A 27 1.63 12.70 -9.52
CA LEU A 27 2.45 12.47 -10.72
C LEU A 27 1.51 12.32 -11.93
N ARG A 28 0.93 13.43 -12.40
CA ARG A 28 0.17 13.50 -13.65
C ARG A 28 1.11 13.39 -14.85
N ALA A 29 1.59 12.17 -15.14
CA ALA A 29 2.24 11.88 -16.41
C ALA A 29 1.18 11.63 -17.50
N SER A 30 1.20 12.52 -18.52
CA SER A 30 0.54 12.56 -19.84
C SER A 30 -0.84 11.88 -20.09
N PRO A 31 -1.73 12.52 -20.89
CA PRO A 31 -3.13 12.10 -21.05
C PRO A 31 -3.35 10.83 -21.91
N HIS A 32 -2.32 10.13 -22.37
CA HIS A 32 -2.43 9.06 -23.39
C HIS A 32 -1.59 7.81 -23.06
N LYS A 33 -1.56 7.37 -21.81
CA LYS A 33 -0.96 6.08 -21.44
C LYS A 33 -2.04 5.11 -20.97
N MET A 34 -2.25 4.05 -21.75
CA MET A 34 -3.04 2.90 -21.33
C MET A 34 -2.23 2.18 -20.25
N GLY A 35 -2.55 2.44 -18.99
CA GLY A 35 -1.86 1.85 -17.86
C GLY A 35 -2.38 0.44 -17.61
N THR A 36 -1.48 -0.49 -17.34
CA THR A 36 -1.84 -1.77 -16.75
C THR A 36 -2.02 -1.61 -15.24
N GLU A 37 -2.96 -2.34 -14.62
CA GLU A 37 -3.14 -2.31 -13.17
C GLU A 37 -1.81 -2.65 -12.48
N ALA A 38 -1.35 -1.74 -11.62
CA ALA A 38 -0.04 -1.82 -11.01
C ALA A 38 0.02 -1.01 -9.72
N MET A 39 0.58 -1.63 -8.69
CA MET A 39 0.87 -1.00 -7.43
C MET A 39 2.30 -1.34 -7.03
N PHE A 40 2.98 -0.36 -6.48
CA PHE A 40 4.40 -0.44 -6.12
C PHE A 40 4.57 0.03 -4.70
N ALA A 41 5.46 -0.60 -3.96
CA ALA A 41 5.90 -0.09 -2.68
C ALA A 41 7.39 -0.27 -2.53
N VAL A 42 8.03 0.73 -1.93
CA VAL A 42 9.46 0.75 -1.65
C VAL A 42 9.68 1.21 -0.22
N LYS A 43 10.46 0.44 0.53
CA LYS A 43 10.97 0.79 1.85
C LYS A 43 12.33 1.46 1.70
N GLY A 44 12.46 2.67 2.23
CA GLY A 44 13.74 3.35 2.41
C GLY A 44 14.22 3.28 3.86
N LYS A 45 15.15 4.16 4.19
CA LYS A 45 15.78 4.23 5.53
C LYS A 45 14.77 4.54 6.64
N ASP A 46 14.02 5.63 6.48
CA ASP A 46 13.09 6.16 7.50
C ASP A 46 11.66 6.33 6.97
N PHE A 47 11.38 5.80 5.78
CA PHE A 47 10.10 5.97 5.09
C PHE A 47 9.66 4.71 4.35
N VAL A 48 8.36 4.64 4.08
CA VAL A 48 7.77 3.72 3.12
C VAL A 48 6.96 4.53 2.12
N ILE A 49 7.15 4.26 0.84
CA ILE A 49 6.40 4.90 -0.23
C ILE A 49 5.56 3.85 -0.95
N ILE A 50 4.30 4.16 -1.19
CA ILE A 50 3.37 3.33 -1.96
C ILE A 50 2.83 4.16 -3.12
N ALA A 51 2.86 3.57 -4.29
CA ALA A 51 2.35 4.12 -5.52
C ALA A 51 1.31 3.16 -6.11
N ALA A 52 0.19 3.68 -6.61
CA ALA A 52 -0.82 2.89 -7.27
C ALA A 52 -1.30 3.57 -8.55
N ASP A 53 -1.60 2.81 -9.58
CA ASP A 53 -2.24 3.35 -10.77
C ASP A 53 -3.64 3.87 -10.44
N ALA A 54 -4.07 4.93 -11.14
CA ALA A 54 -5.38 5.54 -10.93
C ALA A 54 -6.50 4.91 -11.78
N MET A 55 -6.20 3.84 -12.52
CA MET A 55 -7.12 3.25 -13.49
C MET A 55 -7.95 2.13 -12.88
N THR A 56 -9.25 2.15 -13.18
CA THR A 56 -10.14 1.01 -12.97
C THR A 56 -10.53 0.48 -14.34
N ALA A 57 -10.18 -0.78 -14.61
CA ALA A 57 -10.44 -1.44 -15.87
C ALA A 57 -11.36 -2.64 -15.65
N PHE A 58 -12.22 -2.92 -16.62
CA PHE A 58 -12.95 -4.17 -16.71
C PHE A 58 -12.76 -4.74 -18.10
N SER A 59 -12.03 -5.84 -18.21
CA SER A 59 -11.56 -6.38 -19.49
C SER A 59 -10.79 -5.30 -20.27
N VAL A 60 -11.10 -5.10 -21.54
CA VAL A 60 -10.49 -4.08 -22.41
C VAL A 60 -11.03 -2.65 -22.19
N MET A 61 -12.04 -2.48 -21.34
CA MET A 61 -12.68 -1.19 -21.11
C MET A 61 -12.10 -0.49 -19.87
N LYS A 62 -11.68 0.76 -20.06
CA LYS A 62 -11.29 1.66 -18.97
C LYS A 62 -12.55 2.31 -18.41
N LEU A 63 -12.94 1.95 -17.18
CA LEU A 63 -14.12 2.49 -16.52
C LEU A 63 -13.85 3.85 -15.88
N LYS A 64 -12.70 3.99 -15.23
CA LYS A 64 -12.31 5.20 -14.48
C LYS A 64 -10.80 5.40 -14.52
N ASP A 65 -10.35 6.64 -14.35
CA ASP A 65 -8.92 7.00 -14.43
C ASP A 65 -8.40 7.93 -13.34
N ASP A 66 -9.26 8.23 -12.38
CA ASP A 66 -9.07 9.04 -11.19
C ASP A 66 -9.49 8.25 -9.92
N TYR A 67 -9.24 6.95 -9.87
CA TYR A 67 -9.51 6.13 -8.68
C TYR A 67 -8.29 6.04 -7.77
N ASP A 68 -8.42 6.39 -6.49
CA ASP A 68 -7.36 6.24 -5.50
C ASP A 68 -7.44 4.85 -4.85
N LYS A 69 -6.42 4.03 -5.07
CA LYS A 69 -6.30 2.65 -4.53
C LYS A 69 -5.49 2.59 -3.24
N ILE A 70 -5.17 3.74 -2.63
CA ILE A 70 -4.37 3.80 -1.41
C ILE A 70 -5.25 4.36 -0.28
N TRP A 71 -5.53 3.53 0.71
CA TRP A 71 -6.22 3.88 1.94
C TRP A 71 -5.22 4.25 3.04
N GLU A 72 -5.59 5.21 3.88
CA GLU A 72 -4.83 5.56 5.06
C GLU A 72 -5.56 5.05 6.31
N VAL A 73 -4.88 4.22 7.10
CA VAL A 73 -5.43 3.61 8.31
C VAL A 73 -4.50 3.92 9.48
N GLU A 74 -4.90 4.84 10.35
CA GLU A 74 -4.14 5.24 11.55
C GLU A 74 -2.66 5.59 11.29
N GLY A 75 -2.39 6.37 10.23
CA GLY A 75 -1.04 6.77 9.84
C GLY A 75 -0.23 5.69 9.10
N LYS A 76 -0.89 4.61 8.68
CA LYS A 76 -0.32 3.56 7.82
C LYS A 76 -0.98 3.61 6.46
N LEU A 77 -0.25 3.21 5.43
CA LEU A 77 -0.73 3.14 4.06
C LEU A 77 -1.08 1.69 3.72
N PHE A 78 -2.30 1.51 3.22
CA PHE A 78 -2.78 0.26 2.67
C PHE A 78 -3.11 0.49 1.22
N ALA A 79 -2.71 -0.40 0.35
CA ALA A 79 -3.13 -0.34 -1.03
C ALA A 79 -3.62 -1.73 -1.44
N ALA A 80 -4.74 -1.77 -2.17
CA ALA A 80 -5.37 -3.02 -2.60
C ALA A 80 -5.50 -3.10 -4.13
N SER A 81 -5.16 -4.27 -4.70
CA SER A 81 -5.34 -4.64 -6.11
C SER A 81 -6.36 -5.78 -6.20
N GLY A 82 -7.06 -5.88 -7.34
CA GLY A 82 -8.05 -6.92 -7.60
C GLY A 82 -9.38 -6.35 -8.07
N PRO A 83 -10.44 -7.17 -8.17
CA PRO A 83 -11.78 -6.70 -8.51
C PRO A 83 -12.18 -5.55 -7.60
N SER A 84 -12.59 -4.43 -8.19
CA SER A 84 -12.75 -3.17 -7.44
C SER A 84 -13.80 -3.25 -6.33
N ALA A 85 -14.82 -4.09 -6.49
CA ALA A 85 -15.81 -4.36 -5.45
C ALA A 85 -15.19 -5.05 -4.23
N ASP A 86 -14.40 -6.10 -4.46
CA ASP A 86 -13.74 -6.83 -3.38
C ASP A 86 -12.70 -5.95 -2.68
N ALA A 87 -11.87 -5.23 -3.46
CA ALA A 87 -10.82 -4.36 -2.95
C ALA A 87 -11.38 -3.26 -2.03
N SER A 88 -12.40 -2.54 -2.49
CA SER A 88 -13.01 -1.47 -1.70
C SER A 88 -13.73 -1.98 -0.46
N ASN A 89 -14.56 -3.04 -0.60
CA ASN A 89 -15.30 -3.62 0.51
C ASN A 89 -14.36 -4.18 1.59
N PHE A 90 -13.31 -4.90 1.18
CA PHE A 90 -12.36 -5.47 2.11
C PHE A 90 -11.56 -4.38 2.83
N MET A 91 -11.08 -3.38 2.10
CA MET A 91 -10.33 -2.28 2.70
C MET A 91 -11.16 -1.46 3.68
N GLU A 92 -12.42 -1.17 3.37
CA GLU A 92 -13.31 -0.49 4.29
C GLU A 92 -13.55 -1.32 5.55
N PHE A 93 -13.81 -2.62 5.40
CA PHE A 93 -13.95 -3.54 6.54
C PHE A 93 -12.70 -3.53 7.44
N ILE A 94 -11.51 -3.61 6.86
CA ILE A 94 -10.25 -3.59 7.61
C ILE A 94 -10.05 -2.25 8.32
N GLU A 95 -10.25 -1.13 7.62
CA GLU A 95 -10.12 0.21 8.18
C GLU A 95 -11.04 0.39 9.41
N LYS A 96 -12.32 0.04 9.29
CA LYS A 96 -13.27 0.20 10.40
C LYS A 96 -12.94 -0.69 11.58
N ASN A 97 -12.50 -1.93 11.36
CA ASN A 97 -12.16 -2.83 12.46
C ASN A 97 -10.85 -2.43 13.17
N ILE A 98 -9.85 -1.94 12.44
CA ILE A 98 -8.62 -1.41 13.04
C ILE A 98 -8.98 -0.19 13.91
N ASN A 99 -9.76 0.75 13.38
CA ASN A 99 -10.20 1.92 14.15
C ASN A 99 -11.04 1.51 15.38
N LEU A 100 -11.93 0.52 15.24
CA LEU A 100 -12.72 -0.01 16.35
C LEU A 100 -11.84 -0.65 17.44
N HIS A 101 -10.79 -1.38 17.05
CA HIS A 101 -9.83 -1.95 17.99
C HIS A 101 -9.18 -0.85 18.84
N THR A 102 -8.73 0.24 18.20
CA THR A 102 -8.13 1.38 18.89
C THR A 102 -9.13 2.09 19.80
N LEU A 103 -10.40 2.24 19.39
CA LEU A 103 -11.44 2.81 20.25
C LEU A 103 -11.74 1.95 21.48
N ARG A 104 -11.68 0.61 21.36
CA ARG A 104 -11.93 -0.31 22.47
C ARG A 104 -10.78 -0.42 23.45
N THR A 105 -9.55 -0.44 22.96
CA THR A 105 -8.35 -0.68 23.77
C THR A 105 -7.61 0.58 24.16
N GLY A 106 -7.85 1.70 23.46
CA GLY A 106 -7.09 2.93 23.56
C GLY A 106 -5.70 2.87 22.92
N LEU A 107 -5.32 1.74 22.29
CA LEU A 107 -3.99 1.49 21.77
C LEU A 107 -4.02 1.31 20.24
N LYS A 108 -3.22 2.10 19.54
CA LYS A 108 -3.03 1.97 18.09
C LYS A 108 -2.25 0.70 17.78
N LEU A 109 -2.67 0.00 16.72
CA LEU A 109 -1.95 -1.17 16.24
C LEU A 109 -0.61 -0.76 15.59
N SER A 110 0.43 -1.58 15.76
CA SER A 110 1.66 -1.46 14.97
C SER A 110 1.42 -1.94 13.54
N THR A 111 2.29 -1.56 12.60
CA THR A 111 2.19 -1.98 11.21
C THR A 111 2.20 -3.51 11.07
N LYS A 112 3.03 -4.19 11.86
CA LYS A 112 3.06 -5.66 11.93
C LYS A 112 1.74 -6.25 12.44
N ALA A 113 1.16 -5.64 13.48
CA ALA A 113 -0.09 -6.12 14.06
C ALA A 113 -1.26 -5.92 13.08
N SER A 114 -1.32 -4.76 12.41
CA SER A 114 -2.31 -4.49 11.38
C SER A 114 -2.19 -5.47 10.21
N ALA A 115 -0.97 -5.73 9.71
CA ALA A 115 -0.75 -6.72 8.64
C ALA A 115 -1.20 -8.13 9.05
N ASN A 116 -0.87 -8.56 10.28
CA ASN A 116 -1.31 -9.87 10.78
C ASN A 116 -2.83 -9.97 10.94
N TYR A 117 -3.48 -8.89 11.39
CA TYR A 117 -4.94 -8.82 11.48
C TYR A 117 -5.57 -8.98 10.08
N THR A 118 -5.13 -8.16 9.11
CA THR A 118 -5.63 -8.22 7.73
C THR A 118 -5.43 -9.60 7.11
N ARG A 119 -4.25 -10.20 7.31
CA ARG A 119 -3.95 -11.56 6.85
C ARG A 119 -4.92 -12.59 7.42
N ASN A 120 -5.20 -12.51 8.72
CA ASN A 120 -6.11 -13.44 9.39
C ASN A 120 -7.54 -13.31 8.86
N GLU A 121 -8.01 -12.08 8.61
CA GLU A 121 -9.34 -11.84 8.03
C GLU A 121 -9.44 -12.38 6.60
N LEU A 122 -8.39 -12.20 5.78
CA LEU A 122 -8.32 -12.75 4.44
C LEU A 122 -8.31 -14.29 4.47
N ALA A 123 -7.49 -14.89 5.34
CA ALA A 123 -7.42 -16.33 5.52
C ALA A 123 -8.75 -16.92 6.04
N GLN A 124 -9.50 -16.19 6.86
CA GLN A 124 -10.83 -16.59 7.30
C GLN A 124 -11.85 -16.48 6.16
N SER A 125 -11.78 -15.43 5.34
CA SER A 125 -12.65 -15.24 4.18
C SER A 125 -12.51 -16.38 3.17
N LEU A 126 -11.28 -16.84 2.90
CA LEU A 126 -11.02 -18.00 2.01
C LEU A 126 -11.70 -19.30 2.45
N ARG A 127 -11.97 -19.46 3.75
CA ARG A 127 -12.64 -20.65 4.32
C ARG A 127 -14.16 -20.52 4.35
N LYS A 128 -14.69 -19.31 4.14
CA LYS A 128 -16.13 -19.00 4.13
C LYS A 128 -16.63 -18.88 2.69
N LYS A 129 -17.95 -18.85 2.49
CA LYS A 129 -18.53 -18.48 1.18
C LYS A 129 -18.34 -16.97 0.97
N GLY A 130 -17.76 -16.59 -0.17
CA GLY A 130 -17.46 -15.19 -0.50
C GLY A 130 -16.02 -14.80 -0.14
N SER A 131 -15.05 -15.39 -0.83
CA SER A 131 -13.63 -15.04 -0.68
C SER A 131 -13.36 -13.69 -1.34
N TYR A 132 -12.70 -12.79 -0.62
CA TYR A 132 -12.14 -11.58 -1.22
C TYR A 132 -10.96 -11.96 -2.13
N GLN A 133 -10.98 -11.50 -3.37
CA GLN A 133 -9.85 -11.66 -4.30
C GLN A 133 -9.02 -10.37 -4.35
N THR A 134 -8.27 -10.12 -3.28
CA THR A 134 -7.56 -8.84 -3.12
C THR A 134 -6.13 -9.06 -2.68
N ASP A 135 -5.21 -8.44 -3.42
CA ASP A 135 -3.79 -8.38 -3.09
C ASP A 135 -3.47 -7.04 -2.42
N LEU A 136 -2.57 -7.04 -1.43
CA LEU A 136 -2.41 -5.92 -0.51
C LEU A 136 -0.94 -5.54 -0.29
N LEU A 137 -0.67 -4.24 -0.37
CA LEU A 137 0.56 -3.64 0.13
C LEU A 137 0.25 -2.87 1.40
N ILE A 138 0.97 -3.18 2.48
CA ILE A 138 0.79 -2.52 3.77
C ILE A 138 2.12 -1.93 4.20
N GLY A 139 2.17 -0.60 4.28
CA GLY A 139 3.37 0.16 4.60
C GLY A 139 3.13 1.11 5.75
N GLY A 140 4.07 1.18 6.69
CA GLY A 140 4.00 2.12 7.79
C GLY A 140 5.34 2.26 8.48
N VAL A 141 5.47 3.34 9.26
CA VAL A 141 6.65 3.59 10.07
C VAL A 141 6.27 3.47 11.54
N ASP A 142 6.75 2.40 12.18
CA ASP A 142 6.58 2.17 13.61
C ASP A 142 7.76 2.78 14.39
N ALA A 143 7.73 2.68 15.72
CA ALA A 143 8.87 3.07 16.58
C ALA A 143 10.16 2.30 16.25
N ASP A 144 10.06 1.07 15.76
CA ASP A 144 11.20 0.24 15.35
C ASP A 144 11.68 0.54 13.92
N GLY A 145 11.11 1.56 13.26
CA GLY A 145 11.43 1.94 11.89
C GLY A 145 10.41 1.50 10.84
N PRO A 146 10.72 1.71 9.54
CA PRO A 146 9.81 1.44 8.43
C PRO A 146 9.61 -0.06 8.19
N LYS A 147 8.35 -0.46 8.04
CA LYS A 147 7.93 -1.83 7.74
C LYS A 147 7.03 -1.83 6.51
N LEU A 148 7.30 -2.75 5.60
CA LEU A 148 6.52 -2.99 4.40
C LEU A 148 6.18 -4.48 4.35
N TYR A 149 4.91 -4.76 4.07
CA TYR A 149 4.36 -6.10 3.94
C TYR A 149 3.72 -6.27 2.57
N PHE A 150 4.12 -7.35 1.90
CA PHE A 150 3.46 -7.90 0.74
C PHE A 150 2.46 -8.95 1.21
N MET A 151 1.25 -8.93 0.67
CA MET A 151 0.22 -9.90 1.02
C MET A 151 -0.58 -10.29 -0.22
N ASP A 152 -0.64 -11.59 -0.47
CA ASP A 152 -1.43 -12.13 -1.58
C ASP A 152 -2.87 -12.43 -1.17
N TYR A 153 -3.74 -12.57 -2.16
CA TYR A 153 -5.13 -12.98 -1.97
C TYR A 153 -5.29 -14.36 -1.30
N MET A 154 -4.23 -15.17 -1.18
CA MET A 154 -4.22 -16.47 -0.49
C MET A 154 -3.95 -16.34 1.02
N GLY A 155 -3.72 -15.14 1.53
CA GLY A 155 -3.41 -14.89 2.94
C GLY A 155 -1.97 -15.23 3.32
N SER A 156 -1.06 -15.31 2.35
CA SER A 156 0.37 -15.24 2.60
C SER A 156 0.75 -13.79 2.92
N SER A 157 1.65 -13.60 3.87
CA SER A 157 2.16 -12.26 4.18
C SER A 157 3.65 -12.34 4.49
N GLU A 158 4.42 -11.49 3.84
CA GLU A 158 5.87 -11.43 3.99
C GLU A 158 6.33 -9.99 4.19
N SER A 159 7.33 -9.81 5.06
CA SER A 159 7.98 -8.51 5.21
C SER A 159 9.04 -8.36 4.13
N VAL A 160 8.91 -7.32 3.31
CA VAL A 160 9.75 -7.10 2.14
C VAL A 160 10.27 -5.67 2.11
N ASN A 161 11.36 -5.45 1.38
CA ASN A 161 11.91 -4.10 1.19
C ASN A 161 11.33 -3.37 -0.04
N LYS A 162 10.79 -4.14 -0.98
CA LYS A 162 10.16 -3.65 -2.20
C LYS A 162 9.10 -4.67 -2.61
N ALA A 163 8.01 -4.17 -3.15
CA ALA A 163 6.84 -4.97 -3.45
C ALA A 163 6.13 -4.40 -4.67
N ALA A 164 5.51 -5.26 -5.45
CA ALA A 164 4.63 -4.84 -6.52
C ALA A 164 3.47 -5.83 -6.67
N HIS A 165 2.27 -5.30 -6.92
CA HIS A 165 1.07 -6.07 -7.26
C HIS A 165 0.44 -5.55 -8.55
N GLY A 166 -0.47 -6.35 -9.11
CA GLY A 166 -1.07 -6.10 -10.42
C GLY A 166 -0.19 -6.61 -11.57
N TYR A 167 -0.74 -6.57 -12.77
CA TYR A 167 -0.05 -7.12 -13.95
C TYR A 167 1.21 -6.32 -14.31
N GLY A 168 1.26 -5.02 -14.02
CA GLY A 168 2.48 -4.21 -14.19
C GLY A 168 3.63 -4.58 -13.24
N ALA A 169 3.34 -5.29 -12.14
CA ALA A 169 4.37 -5.74 -11.20
C ALA A 169 5.40 -6.66 -11.85
N MET A 170 4.97 -7.53 -12.78
CA MET A 170 5.82 -8.54 -13.41
C MET A 170 6.99 -7.94 -14.20
N PHE A 171 6.84 -6.70 -14.68
CA PHE A 171 7.88 -6.01 -15.46
C PHE A 171 8.80 -5.13 -14.61
N THR A 172 8.39 -4.80 -13.38
CA THR A 172 9.03 -3.75 -12.57
C THR A 172 9.93 -4.32 -11.49
N PHE A 173 9.78 -5.58 -11.10
CA PHE A 173 10.66 -6.22 -10.10
C PHE A 173 12.15 -6.10 -10.46
N GLY A 174 12.54 -6.38 -11.70
CA GLY A 174 13.95 -6.28 -12.12
C GLY A 174 14.51 -4.85 -12.03
N LEU A 175 13.65 -3.84 -12.17
CA LEU A 175 14.01 -2.44 -12.00
C LEU A 175 14.20 -2.11 -10.52
N MET A 176 13.24 -2.52 -9.67
CA MET A 176 13.36 -2.37 -8.22
C MET A 176 14.57 -3.12 -7.67
N ASP A 177 14.91 -4.29 -8.22
CA ASP A 177 16.11 -5.04 -7.88
C ASP A 177 17.41 -4.30 -8.18
N ARG A 178 17.46 -3.63 -9.32
CA ARG A 178 18.66 -2.91 -9.76
C ARG A 178 18.90 -1.62 -8.97
N TYR A 179 17.85 -0.87 -8.65
CA TYR A 179 17.99 0.49 -8.11
C TYR A 179 17.77 0.60 -6.61
N TRP A 180 17.09 -0.37 -5.98
CA TRP A 180 16.84 -0.31 -4.53
C TRP A 180 18.12 -0.50 -3.72
N LYS A 181 18.25 0.27 -2.63
CA LYS A 181 19.35 0.17 -1.66
C LYS A 181 18.81 0.36 -0.23
N PRO A 182 19.42 -0.27 0.80
CA PRO A 182 18.96 -0.21 2.18
C PRO A 182 18.82 1.21 2.76
N ASP A 183 19.77 2.10 2.48
CA ASP A 183 19.82 3.46 3.05
C ASP A 183 19.36 4.55 2.06
N MET A 184 18.49 4.18 1.11
CA MET A 184 18.07 5.11 0.07
C MET A 184 17.23 6.27 0.61
N GLU A 185 17.40 7.45 0.00
CA GLU A 185 16.61 8.64 0.31
C GLU A 185 15.26 8.65 -0.42
N LEU A 186 14.34 9.50 0.05
CA LEU A 186 12.98 9.59 -0.49
C LEU A 186 12.96 9.96 -1.99
N GLU A 187 13.85 10.87 -2.41
CA GLU A 187 13.92 11.27 -3.82
C GLU A 187 14.44 10.15 -4.72
N GLU A 188 15.38 9.33 -4.25
CA GLU A 188 15.83 8.13 -4.98
C GLU A 188 14.67 7.15 -5.14
N ALA A 189 13.85 6.94 -4.09
CA ALA A 189 12.69 6.05 -4.16
C ALA A 189 11.61 6.55 -5.12
N LYS A 190 11.39 7.87 -5.15
CA LYS A 190 10.53 8.49 -6.16
C LYS A 190 11.07 8.28 -7.58
N ASP A 191 12.38 8.35 -7.78
CA ASP A 191 12.98 8.08 -9.09
C ASP A 191 12.80 6.62 -9.51
N ILE A 192 12.95 5.64 -8.60
CA ILE A 192 12.64 4.23 -8.90
C ILE A 192 11.20 4.10 -9.37
N ILE A 193 10.24 4.68 -8.63
CA ILE A 193 8.82 4.60 -8.98
C ILE A 193 8.51 5.28 -10.32
N ARG A 194 9.22 6.35 -10.69
CA ARG A 194 9.05 7.00 -12.00
C ARG A 194 9.58 6.16 -13.17
N LYS A 195 10.54 5.27 -12.92
CA LYS A 195 11.07 4.37 -13.95
C LYS A 195 10.16 3.15 -14.15
N CYS A 196 9.39 2.77 -13.12
CA CYS A 196 8.35 1.76 -13.19
C CYS A 196 7.14 2.27 -14.00
#